data_AF-A0A6I6VXB6-F1
#
_entry.id   AF-A0A6I6VXB6-F1
#
_cell.length_a   1.000
_cell.length_b   1.000
_cell.length_c   1.000
_cell.angle_alpha   90.00
_cell.angle_beta   90.00
_cell.angle_gamma   90.00
#
_symmetry.space_group_name_H-M   'P 1'
#
loop_
_entity.id
_entity.type
_entity.pdbx_description
1 polymer ?
#
loop_
_entity_poly.entity_id
_entity_poly.type
_entity_poly.pdbx_seq_one_letter_code
_entity_poly.pdbx_strand_id
1 'polypeptide(L)'
;MEHEIVVEGFVLQVEVTHCLNAPPCPGSWNSDWDAQGERELEFSLVSGICYDEDGVRMDVPDYQLPVLAHQYGPQITLALWVEIDARNRRQRWAA
;
A
#
# COMPACT_ATOMS: atom_id res chain seq x y z
N MET A 1 5.22 0.50 -8.61
CA MET A 1 6.09 -0.19 -7.60
C MET A 1 5.28 -1.34 -7.05
N GLU A 2 5.70 -2.59 -7.24
CA GLU A 2 4.89 -3.76 -6.89
C GLU A 2 5.15 -4.22 -5.45
N HIS A 3 4.06 -4.57 -4.77
CA HIS A 3 4.02 -5.00 -3.38
C HIS A 3 3.12 -6.22 -3.24
N GLU A 4 3.55 -7.19 -2.44
CA GLU A 4 2.72 -8.33 -2.05
C GLU A 4 2.23 -8.09 -0.63
N ILE A 5 0.91 -8.06 -0.45
CA ILE A 5 0.27 -7.85 0.85
C ILE A 5 -0.67 -9.00 1.17
N VAL A 6 -0.79 -9.31 2.45
CA VAL A 6 -1.73 -10.32 2.93
C VAL A 6 -2.82 -9.64 3.72
N VAL A 7 -4.08 -9.82 3.32
CA VAL A 7 -5.25 -9.21 3.96
C VAL A 7 -6.35 -10.26 4.10
N GLU A 8 -6.76 -10.56 5.33
CA GLU A 8 -7.93 -11.41 5.63
C GLU A 8 -7.99 -12.74 4.84
N GLY A 9 -6.83 -13.38 4.63
CA GLY A 9 -6.74 -14.66 3.90
C GLY A 9 -6.52 -14.53 2.39
N PHE A 10 -6.43 -13.31 1.86
CA PHE A 10 -6.03 -13.03 0.48
C PHE A 10 -4.56 -12.62 0.41
N VAL A 11 -3.85 -13.11 -0.60
CA VAL A 11 -2.52 -12.59 -0.99
C VAL A 11 -2.72 -11.74 -2.22
N LEU A 12 -2.55 -10.43 -2.09
CA LEU A 12 -2.81 -9.44 -3.14
C LEU A 12 -1.50 -8.88 -3.68
N GLN A 13 -1.37 -8.87 -5.00
CA GLN A 13 -0.32 -8.14 -5.70
C GLN A 13 -0.84 -6.76 -6.04
N VAL A 14 -0.18 -5.75 -5.49
CA VAL A 14 -0.58 -4.36 -5.59
C VAL A 14 0.49 -3.56 -6.29
N GLU A 15 0.09 -2.80 -7.30
CA GLU A 15 0.94 -1.81 -7.92
C GLU A 15 0.64 -0.44 -7.34
N VAL A 16 1.62 0.15 -6.67
CA VAL A 16 1.57 1.55 -6.25
C VAL A 16 1.90 2.43 -7.45
N THR A 17 0.94 3.25 -7.85
CA THR A 17 1.00 4.18 -9.00
C THR A 17 1.46 5.57 -8.54
N HIS A 18 1.05 6.00 -7.35
CA HIS A 18 1.47 7.25 -6.75
C HIS A 18 1.80 7.04 -5.27
N CYS A 19 2.93 7.60 -4.83
CA CYS A 19 3.33 7.59 -3.42
C CYS A 19 4.03 8.88 -3.10
N LEU A 20 3.41 9.69 -2.25
CA LEU A 20 3.96 10.94 -1.75
C LEU A 20 4.06 10.84 -0.22
N ASN A 21 5.26 11.02 0.30
CA ASN A 21 5.57 10.91 1.73
C ASN A 21 6.51 12.06 2.12
N ALA A 22 5.96 13.26 2.16
CA ALA A 22 6.68 14.48 2.53
C ALA A 22 6.60 14.67 4.05
N PRO A 23 7.73 14.65 4.78
CA PRO A 23 7.71 14.89 6.22
C PRO A 23 7.33 16.35 6.53
N PRO A 24 6.71 16.62 7.70
CA PRO A 24 6.43 17.97 8.14
C PRO A 24 7.70 18.82 8.23
N CYS A 25 7.63 20.02 7.66
CA CYS A 25 8.65 21.05 7.74
C CYS A 25 8.07 22.31 8.41
N PRO A 26 7.93 22.33 9.74
CA PRO A 26 7.29 23.44 10.48
C PRO A 26 8.05 24.78 10.41
N GLY A 27 9.22 24.83 9.76
CA GLY A 27 9.98 26.06 9.49
C GLY A 27 9.93 26.53 8.03
N SER A 28 9.22 25.81 7.14
CA SER A 28 9.03 26.24 5.74
C SER A 28 8.07 27.42 5.69
N TRP A 29 8.40 28.42 4.88
CA TRP A 29 7.53 29.56 4.55
C TRP A 29 6.99 29.45 3.11
N ASN A 30 7.21 28.32 2.44
CA ASN A 30 6.76 28.13 1.06
C ASN A 30 5.25 27.85 0.98
N SER A 31 4.68 27.17 1.98
CA SER A 31 3.24 26.90 2.09
C SER A 31 2.87 26.65 3.55
N ASP A 32 1.69 27.13 3.98
CA ASP A 32 1.13 26.85 5.32
C ASP A 32 0.95 25.34 5.56
N TRP A 33 0.78 24.54 4.48
CA TRP A 33 0.61 23.09 4.53
C TRP A 33 1.93 22.34 4.73
N ASP A 34 3.08 22.93 4.37
CA ASP A 34 4.40 22.28 4.54
C ASP A 34 4.69 21.97 6.01
N ALA A 35 4.11 22.74 6.94
CA ALA A 35 4.27 22.55 8.37
C ALA A 35 3.69 21.21 8.87
N GLN A 36 2.71 20.66 8.16
CA GLN A 36 2.00 19.42 8.53
C GLN A 36 2.58 18.19 7.83
N GLY A 37 3.26 18.38 6.71
CA GLY A 37 3.68 17.29 5.84
C GLY A 37 2.50 16.71 5.08
N GLU A 38 2.80 15.79 4.17
CA GLU A 38 1.81 15.24 3.25
C GLU A 38 2.08 13.76 3.03
N ARG A 39 1.01 12.97 3.09
CA ARG A 39 1.07 11.53 2.85
C ARG A 39 -0.08 11.10 1.97
N GLU A 40 0.25 10.78 0.73
CA GLU A 40 -0.71 10.31 -0.26
C GLU A 40 -0.23 9.00 -0.87
N LEU A 41 -1.17 8.09 -1.11
CA LEU A 41 -0.91 6.78 -1.68
C LEU A 41 -2.04 6.44 -2.64
N GLU A 42 -1.68 6.16 -3.89
CA GLU A 42 -2.59 5.64 -4.91
C GLU A 42 -2.05 4.29 -5.39
N PHE A 43 -2.95 3.32 -5.52
CA PHE A 43 -2.59 1.96 -5.86
C PHE A 43 -3.67 1.29 -6.70
N SER A 44 -3.28 0.24 -7.41
CA SER A 44 -4.16 -0.64 -8.18
C SER A 44 -3.85 -2.10 -7.86
N LEU A 45 -4.89 -2.91 -7.69
CA LEU A 45 -4.73 -4.36 -7.54
C LEU A 45 -4.47 -4.98 -8.92
N VAL A 46 -3.35 -5.68 -9.05
CA VAL A 46 -2.93 -6.36 -10.29
C VAL A 46 -3.42 -7.80 -10.30
N SER A 47 -3.23 -8.50 -9.18
CA SER A 47 -3.66 -9.88 -9.02
C SER A 47 -3.97 -10.17 -7.55
N GLY A 48 -4.71 -11.25 -7.32
CA GLY A 48 -5.02 -11.71 -5.98
C GLY A 48 -5.11 -13.22 -5.95
N ILE A 49 -4.77 -13.80 -4.81
CA ILE A 49 -4.85 -15.23 -4.54
C ILE A 49 -5.70 -15.40 -3.29
N CYS A 50 -6.65 -16.31 -3.32
CA CYS A 50 -7.40 -16.77 -2.17
C CYS A 50 -7.16 -18.25 -1.92
N TYR A 51 -7.59 -18.71 -0.75
CA TYR A 51 -7.58 -20.13 -0.39
C TYR A 51 -9.02 -20.54 -0.10
N ASP A 52 -9.43 -21.68 -0.65
CA ASP A 52 -10.73 -22.28 -0.31
C ASP A 52 -10.70 -22.96 1.07
N GLU A 53 -11.82 -23.58 1.45
CA GLU A 53 -11.95 -24.28 2.74
C GLU A 53 -11.01 -25.49 2.88
N ASP A 54 -10.55 -26.04 1.76
CA ASP A 54 -9.59 -27.14 1.68
C ASP A 54 -8.13 -26.65 1.63
N GLY A 55 -7.91 -25.32 1.66
CA GLY A 55 -6.60 -24.69 1.59
C GLY A 55 -5.98 -24.70 0.19
N VAL A 56 -6.77 -24.95 -0.85
CA VAL A 56 -6.31 -24.94 -2.23
C VAL A 56 -6.19 -23.50 -2.71
N ARG A 57 -5.04 -23.21 -3.31
CA ARG A 57 -4.74 -21.90 -3.89
C ARG A 57 -5.63 -21.67 -5.11
N MET A 58 -6.40 -20.59 -5.09
CA MET A 58 -7.21 -20.13 -6.21
C MET A 58 -6.85 -18.69 -6.57
N ASP A 59 -6.81 -18.37 -7.86
CA ASP A 59 -6.65 -17.00 -8.32
C ASP A 59 -7.98 -16.25 -8.17
N VAL A 60 -7.90 -15.02 -7.68
CA VAL A 60 -9.05 -14.12 -7.60
C VAL A 60 -9.36 -13.64 -9.02
N PRO A 61 -10.61 -13.80 -9.48
CA PRO A 61 -10.97 -13.35 -10.81
C PRO A 61 -10.94 -11.82 -10.92
N ASP A 62 -10.53 -11.30 -12.08
CA ASP A 62 -10.28 -9.87 -12.33
C ASP A 62 -11.45 -8.96 -11.93
N TYR A 63 -12.69 -9.42 -12.13
CA TYR A 63 -13.88 -8.64 -11.79
C TYR A 63 -14.08 -8.43 -10.28
N GLN A 64 -13.45 -9.25 -9.43
CA GLN A 64 -13.48 -9.10 -7.97
C GLN A 64 -12.38 -8.16 -7.46
N LEU A 65 -11.31 -7.94 -8.22
CA LEU A 65 -10.20 -7.08 -7.77
C LEU A 65 -10.66 -5.66 -7.39
N PRO A 66 -11.50 -4.95 -8.17
CA PRO A 66 -11.99 -3.63 -7.76
C PRO A 66 -12.84 -3.67 -6.49
N VAL A 67 -13.58 -4.76 -6.27
CA VAL A 67 -14.41 -4.95 -5.06
C VAL A 67 -13.51 -5.13 -3.84
N LEU A 68 -12.46 -5.95 -3.95
CA LEU A 68 -11.47 -6.13 -2.88
C LEU A 68 -10.70 -4.84 -2.60
N ALA A 69 -10.31 -4.10 -3.64
CA ALA A 69 -9.62 -2.82 -3.49
C ALA A 69 -10.48 -1.81 -2.72
N HIS A 70 -11.79 -1.79 -2.98
CA HIS A 70 -12.73 -0.91 -2.27
C HIS A 70 -13.00 -1.40 -0.83
N GLN A 71 -13.29 -2.68 -0.67
CA GLN A 71 -13.64 -3.28 0.62
C GLN A 71 -12.47 -3.25 1.61
N TYR A 72 -11.28 -3.59 1.14
CA TYR A 72 -10.08 -3.70 1.96
C TYR A 72 -9.13 -2.51 1.81
N GLY A 73 -9.54 -1.45 1.11
CA GLY A 73 -8.71 -0.28 0.82
C GLY A 73 -7.95 0.27 2.03
N PRO A 74 -8.59 0.45 3.21
CA PRO A 74 -7.91 0.88 4.42
C PRO A 74 -6.82 -0.10 4.91
N GLN A 75 -7.09 -1.42 4.93
CA GLN A 75 -6.08 -2.40 5.34
C GLN A 75 -4.92 -2.47 4.35
N ILE A 76 -5.23 -2.44 3.04
CA ILE A 76 -4.24 -2.44 1.97
C ILE A 76 -3.33 -1.22 2.11
N THR A 77 -3.91 -0.03 2.27
CA THR A 77 -3.17 1.22 2.44
C THR A 77 -2.23 1.16 3.65
N LEU A 78 -2.72 0.66 4.78
CA LEU A 78 -1.91 0.54 6.00
C LEU A 78 -0.76 -0.44 5.81
N ALA A 79 -1.02 -1.61 5.21
CA ALA A 79 0.01 -2.60 4.92
C ALA A 79 1.10 -2.05 3.99
N LEU A 80 0.70 -1.35 2.93
CA LEU A 80 1.63 -0.69 2.00
C LEU A 80 2.50 0.34 2.71
N TRP A 81 1.92 1.18 3.57
CA TRP A 81 2.69 2.16 4.33
C TRP A 81 3.71 1.51 5.27
N VAL A 82 3.34 0.42 5.95
CA VAL A 82 4.27 -0.34 6.80
C VAL A 82 5.47 -0.83 5.98
N GLU A 83 5.22 -1.36 4.79
CA GLU A 83 6.27 -1.87 3.91
C GLU A 83 7.17 -0.75 3.36
N ILE A 84 6.57 0.35 2.89
CA ILE A 84 7.28 1.54 2.40
C ILE A 84 8.17 2.13 3.50
N ASP A 85 7.66 2.26 4.73
CA ASP A 85 8.43 2.76 5.87
C ASP A 85 9.55 1.82 6.28
N ALA A 86 9.30 0.50 6.26
CA ALA A 86 10.34 -0.49 6.52
C ALA A 86 11.46 -0.42 5.45
N ARG A 87 11.10 -0.16 4.19
CA ARG A 87 12.08 0.03 3.10
C ARG A 87 12.88 1.32 3.28
N ASN A 88 12.22 2.43 3.58
CA ASN A 88 12.88 3.72 3.83
C ASN A 88 13.83 3.67 5.03
N ARG A 89 13.43 3.01 6.14
CA ARG A 89 14.31 2.81 7.30
C ARG A 89 15.56 1.99 6.94
N ARG A 90 15.40 0.92 6.16
CA ARG A 90 16.54 0.10 5.69
C ARG A 90 17.50 0.91 4.83
N GLN A 91 17.00 1.73 3.90
CA GLN A 91 17.84 2.59 3.07
C GLN A 91 18.63 3.62 3.90
N ARG A 92 18.00 4.19 4.93
CA ARG A 92 18.66 5.16 5.82
C ARG A 92 19.79 4.57 6.67
N TRP A 93 19.77 3.26 6.95
CA TRP A 93 20.81 2.58 7.71
C TRP A 93 21.86 1.88 6.84
N ALA A 94 21.61 1.79 5.54
CA ALA A 94 22.56 1.27 4.56
C ALA A 94 23.44 2.36 3.92
N ALA A 95 23.23 3.63 4.30
CA ALA A 95 23.94 4.81 3.80
C ALA A 95 24.92 5.37 4.84
#